data_AF-A0A9Q1J121-F1
#
_entry.id   AF-A0A9Q1J121-F1
#
_cell.length_a   1.000
_cell.length_b   1.000
_cell.length_c   1.000
_cell.angle_alpha   90.00
_cell.angle_beta   90.00
_cell.angle_gamma   90.00
#
_symmetry.space_group_name_H-M   'P 1'
#
loop_
_entity.id
_entity.type
_entity.pdbx_description
1 polymer ?
#
loop_
_entity_poly.entity_id
_entity_poly.type
_entity_poly.pdbx_seq_one_letter_code
_entity_poly.pdbx_strand_id
1 'polypeptide(L)'
;MVTRAPPSGVAELLFAILERGGWQEGVALTCGEREEAGLLDLLGGRGGAYWHLQATLNLPRGVEAEQAEVTAFLLEHLSQVRGPSLAAVLLFGADPQCVASVLRIADELGPALPATHWIMGNPLSPDALQSIGGPPGLLAYGEVERKPLQFYIRDSLQLLGRAVTAATALRPDLALIQNMVNCYDKPNKHELLSSGQYLAR
;
A
#
# COMPACT_ATOMS: atom_id res chain seq x y z
N MET A 1 -0.06 -15.15 -0.64
CA MET A 1 -0.70 -13.97 -1.26
C MET A 1 -1.22 -13.06 -0.16
N VAL A 2 -0.61 -11.89 0.01
CA VAL A 2 -1.12 -10.84 0.91
C VAL A 2 -2.16 -10.07 0.11
N THR A 3 -3.43 -10.23 0.43
CA THR A 3 -4.51 -9.43 -0.13
C THR A 3 -4.48 -8.09 0.57
N ARG A 4 -3.66 -7.15 0.08
CA ARG A 4 -3.67 -5.78 0.58
C ARG A 4 -5.01 -5.13 0.23
N ALA A 5 -5.52 -4.28 1.13
CA ALA A 5 -6.65 -3.42 0.82
C ALA A 5 -6.35 -2.60 -0.44
N PRO A 6 -7.36 -2.29 -1.28
CA PRO A 6 -7.15 -1.44 -2.43
C PRO A 6 -6.55 -0.10 -1.97
N PRO A 7 -5.60 0.48 -2.73
CA PRO A 7 -4.85 1.67 -2.31
C PRO A 7 -5.76 2.86 -2.02
N SER A 8 -6.94 2.92 -2.65
CA SER A 8 -7.97 3.93 -2.37
C SER A 8 -8.52 3.86 -0.95
N GLY A 9 -8.84 2.67 -0.41
CA GLY A 9 -9.41 2.55 0.93
C GLY A 9 -8.40 2.94 2.02
N VAL A 10 -7.14 2.57 1.82
CA VAL A 10 -6.04 2.95 2.74
C VAL A 10 -5.77 4.45 2.68
N ALA A 11 -5.74 5.04 1.48
CA ALA A 11 -5.56 6.48 1.32
C ALA A 11 -6.63 7.28 2.08
N GLU A 12 -7.91 6.92 1.92
CA GLU A 12 -9.03 7.61 2.60
C GLU A 12 -8.95 7.49 4.13
N LEU A 13 -8.54 6.32 4.65
CA LEU A 13 -8.30 6.15 6.09
C LEU A 13 -7.16 7.06 6.58
N LEU A 14 -6.03 7.08 5.87
CA LEU A 14 -4.88 7.91 6.22
C LEU A 14 -5.25 9.40 6.17
N PHE A 15 -5.98 9.85 5.16
CA PHE A 15 -6.49 11.22 5.09
C PHE A 15 -7.38 11.56 6.28
N ALA A 16 -8.31 10.67 6.67
CA ALA A 16 -9.16 10.89 7.82
C ALA A 16 -8.37 10.98 9.14
N ILE A 17 -7.28 10.21 9.27
CA ILE A 17 -6.36 10.29 10.42
C ILE A 17 -5.62 11.63 10.42
N LEU A 18 -5.06 12.03 9.28
CA LEU A 18 -4.30 13.27 9.12
C LEU A 18 -5.17 14.51 9.39
N GLU A 19 -6.37 14.54 8.82
CA GLU A 19 -7.34 15.63 9.00
C GLU A 19 -7.78 15.75 10.45
N ARG A 20 -8.13 14.64 11.11
CA ARG A 20 -8.55 14.65 12.53
C ARG A 20 -7.39 14.96 13.47
N GLY A 21 -6.17 14.58 13.11
CA GLY A 21 -4.95 14.91 13.85
C GLY A 21 -4.54 16.38 13.69
N GLY A 22 -5.14 17.11 12.74
CA GLY A 22 -4.74 18.48 12.41
C GLY A 22 -3.36 18.56 11.76
N TRP A 23 -2.85 17.46 11.22
CA TRP A 23 -1.55 17.41 10.54
C TRP A 23 -1.77 17.80 9.09
N GLN A 24 -1.44 19.04 8.77
CA GLN A 24 -1.66 19.60 7.43
C GLN A 24 -0.51 19.33 6.48
N GLU A 25 0.65 18.95 6.99
CA GLU A 25 1.85 18.73 6.20
C GLU A 25 2.64 17.53 6.71
N GLY A 26 3.39 16.90 5.82
CA GLY A 26 4.31 15.86 6.24
C GLY A 26 5.02 15.16 5.11
N VAL A 27 5.67 14.06 5.48
CA VAL A 27 6.62 13.33 4.62
C VAL A 27 6.24 11.87 4.59
N ALA A 28 6.39 11.25 3.42
CA ALA A 28 6.29 9.81 3.27
C ALA A 28 7.69 9.20 3.21
N LEU A 29 7.99 8.26 4.10
CA LEU A 29 9.22 7.48 4.12
C LEU A 29 8.91 6.06 3.65
N THR A 30 9.62 5.56 2.64
CA THR A 30 9.43 4.19 2.13
C THR A 30 10.65 3.31 2.38
N CYS A 31 10.42 2.15 2.98
CA CYS A 31 11.35 1.05 3.15
C CYS A 31 11.18 0.01 2.02
N GLY A 32 12.10 -0.01 1.06
CA GLY A 32 12.14 -1.00 -0.03
C GLY A 32 11.72 -0.47 -1.39
N GLU A 33 11.34 -1.38 -2.30
CA GLU A 33 10.81 -0.99 -3.62
C GLU A 33 9.51 -0.20 -3.46
N ARG A 34 9.30 0.79 -4.35
CA ARG A 34 8.13 1.68 -4.37
C ARG A 34 6.88 0.94 -4.87
N GLU A 35 6.52 -0.17 -4.22
CA GLU A 35 5.26 -0.89 -4.42
C GLU A 35 4.04 0.01 -4.15
N GLU A 36 4.26 1.07 -3.39
CA GLU A 36 3.21 1.96 -2.90
C GLU A 36 3.09 3.25 -3.71
N ALA A 37 3.70 3.30 -4.91
CA ALA A 37 3.63 4.44 -5.82
C ALA A 37 2.19 4.93 -5.99
N GLY A 38 1.24 4.02 -6.25
CA GLY A 38 -0.17 4.40 -6.43
C GLY A 38 -0.85 4.97 -5.17
N LEU A 39 -0.42 4.55 -3.96
CA LEU A 39 -0.92 5.12 -2.71
C LEU A 39 -0.31 6.51 -2.46
N LEU A 40 0.99 6.66 -2.68
CA LEU A 40 1.68 7.95 -2.58
C LEU A 40 1.15 8.98 -3.59
N ASP A 41 0.83 8.54 -4.81
CA ASP A 41 0.20 9.37 -5.83
C ASP A 41 -1.19 9.83 -5.39
N LEU A 42 -1.97 8.97 -4.75
CA LEU A 42 -3.26 9.34 -4.15
C LEU A 42 -3.08 10.34 -3.01
N LEU A 43 -2.10 10.13 -2.13
CA LEU A 43 -1.81 11.01 -1.00
C LEU A 43 -1.32 12.40 -1.45
N GLY A 44 -0.47 12.45 -2.48
CA GLY A 44 0.02 13.71 -3.06
C GLY A 44 -1.01 14.42 -3.95
N GLY A 45 -1.81 13.66 -4.71
CA GLY A 45 -2.77 14.21 -5.68
C GLY A 45 -4.14 14.59 -5.11
N ARG A 46 -4.62 13.87 -4.08
CA ARG A 46 -5.92 14.13 -3.43
C ARG A 46 -5.82 14.86 -2.09
N GLY A 47 -4.62 15.21 -1.62
CA GLY A 47 -4.41 15.91 -0.35
C GLY A 47 -5.20 17.22 -0.20
N GLY A 48 -5.62 17.84 -1.31
CA GLY A 48 -6.56 18.95 -1.30
C GLY A 48 -6.06 20.14 -0.48
N ALA A 49 -6.95 20.79 0.26
CA ALA A 49 -6.63 21.92 1.13
C ALA A 49 -6.23 21.52 2.57
N TYR A 50 -6.26 20.22 2.89
CA TYR A 50 -6.16 19.71 4.27
C TYR A 50 -4.87 18.96 4.55
N TRP A 51 -4.20 18.43 3.52
CA TRP A 51 -2.93 17.73 3.64
C TRP A 51 -1.99 18.08 2.47
N HIS A 52 -0.72 18.33 2.78
CA HIS A 52 0.35 18.55 1.82
C HIS A 52 1.53 17.60 2.06
N LEU A 53 1.75 16.71 1.09
CA LEU A 53 2.92 15.84 1.07
C LEU A 53 4.14 16.64 0.60
N GLN A 54 5.02 17.01 1.53
CA GLN A 54 6.21 17.83 1.24
C GLN A 54 7.28 17.05 0.48
N ALA A 55 7.50 15.79 0.86
CA ALA A 55 8.53 14.95 0.28
C ALA A 55 8.18 13.47 0.37
N THR A 56 8.70 12.70 -0.59
CA THR A 56 8.76 11.23 -0.54
C THR A 56 10.22 10.82 -0.42
N LEU A 57 10.59 10.31 0.75
CA LEU A 57 11.93 9.83 1.07
C LEU A 57 11.95 8.31 0.84
N ASN A 58 12.85 7.83 -0.02
CA ASN A 58 13.07 6.40 -0.15
C ASN A 58 14.40 6.05 0.52
N LEU A 59 14.38 5.13 1.47
CA LEU A 59 15.60 4.62 2.06
C LEU A 59 16.36 3.78 1.00
N PRO A 60 17.65 4.07 0.76
CA PRO A 60 18.43 3.28 -0.18
C PRO A 60 18.48 1.82 0.28
N ARG A 61 18.31 0.89 -0.68
CA ARG A 61 18.35 -0.55 -0.42
C ARG A 61 19.74 -0.95 0.11
N GLY A 62 19.76 -1.57 1.28
CA GLY A 62 20.93 -2.27 1.79
C GLY A 62 20.48 -3.28 2.83
N VAL A 63 20.77 -4.56 2.60
CA VAL A 63 20.61 -5.64 3.59
C VAL A 63 21.46 -5.37 4.84
N GLU A 64 22.31 -4.34 4.82
CA GLU A 64 23.15 -3.86 5.91
C GLU A 64 23.36 -2.35 5.79
N ALA A 65 22.32 -1.54 5.51
CA ALA A 65 22.48 -0.09 5.74
C ALA A 65 22.81 0.08 7.22
N GLU A 66 24.07 0.44 7.52
CA GLU A 66 24.52 0.55 8.89
C GLU A 66 23.59 1.54 9.62
N GLN A 67 23.30 1.25 10.87
CA GLN A 67 22.42 2.09 11.69
C GLN A 67 22.81 3.58 11.64
N ALA A 68 24.11 3.88 11.49
CA ALA A 68 24.63 5.22 11.31
C ALA A 68 24.20 5.89 9.99
N GLU A 69 24.13 5.14 8.89
CA GLU A 69 23.71 5.64 7.58
C GLU A 69 22.20 5.99 7.59
N VAL A 70 21.38 5.10 8.15
CA VAL A 70 19.93 5.36 8.31
C VAL A 70 19.70 6.56 9.24
N THR A 71 20.48 6.67 10.32
CA THR A 71 20.42 7.81 11.25
C THR A 71 20.79 9.12 10.56
N ALA A 72 21.89 9.14 9.80
CA ALA A 72 22.33 10.32 9.06
C ALA A 72 21.29 10.73 8.02
N PHE A 73 20.73 9.77 7.28
CA PHE A 73 19.68 10.02 6.30
C PHE A 73 18.44 10.64 6.94
N LEU A 74 17.95 10.09 8.05
CA LEU A 74 16.78 10.61 8.75
C LEU A 74 17.03 12.01 9.31
N LEU A 75 18.18 12.26 9.94
CA LEU A 75 18.53 13.58 10.46
C LEU A 75 18.62 14.63 9.33
N GLU A 76 19.29 14.30 8.24
CA GLU A 76 19.46 15.21 7.11
C GLU A 76 18.11 15.60 6.50
N HIS A 77 17.24 14.62 6.24
CA HIS A 77 16.01 14.87 5.50
C HIS A 77 14.86 15.36 6.39
N LEU A 78 14.72 14.84 7.62
CA LEU A 78 13.66 15.26 8.53
C LEU A 78 13.95 16.62 9.18
N SER A 79 15.21 17.04 9.30
CA SER A 79 15.54 18.41 9.74
C SER A 79 15.25 19.47 8.69
N GLN A 80 15.19 19.08 7.42
CA GLN A 80 14.83 19.97 6.29
C GLN A 80 13.33 20.15 6.13
N VAL A 81 12.51 19.34 6.82
CA VAL A 81 11.05 19.48 6.86
C VAL A 81 10.72 20.79 7.58
N ARG A 82 10.38 21.82 6.80
CA ARG A 82 10.02 23.14 7.30
C ARG A 82 8.50 23.24 7.41
N GLY A 83 8.01 23.68 8.57
CA GLY A 83 6.59 23.99 8.75
C GLY A 83 6.32 24.57 10.14
N PRO A 84 5.37 25.52 10.28
CA PRO A 84 4.98 26.08 11.59
C PRO A 84 4.10 25.12 12.43
N SER A 85 3.82 23.92 11.95
CA SER A 85 2.87 22.97 12.54
C SER A 85 3.42 21.54 12.59
N LEU A 86 2.80 20.71 13.44
CA LEU A 86 3.13 19.30 13.69
C LEU A 86 3.19 18.50 12.38
N ALA A 87 4.40 18.12 11.94
CA ALA A 87 4.58 17.35 10.72
C ALA A 87 4.30 15.88 10.97
N ALA A 88 3.50 15.23 10.11
CA ALA A 88 3.32 13.78 10.16
C ALA A 88 4.37 13.07 9.30
N VAL A 89 4.93 11.98 9.80
CA VAL A 89 5.82 11.08 9.06
C VAL A 89 5.07 9.79 8.79
N LEU A 90 4.73 9.57 7.52
CA LEU A 90 4.07 8.35 7.06
C LEU A 90 5.14 7.31 6.71
N LEU A 91 5.19 6.21 7.46
CA LEU A 91 6.14 5.13 7.23
C LEU A 91 5.50 3.99 6.43
N PHE A 92 6.05 3.74 5.26
CA PHE A 92 5.62 2.76 4.28
C PHE A 92 6.72 1.72 4.09
N GLY A 93 6.36 0.46 3.79
CA GLY A 93 7.38 -0.55 3.58
C GLY A 93 6.92 -2.00 3.69
N ALA A 94 7.52 -2.84 2.85
CA ALA A 94 7.36 -4.29 2.87
C ALA A 94 8.48 -5.01 3.63
N ASP A 95 9.60 -4.33 3.87
CA ASP A 95 10.74 -4.89 4.60
C ASP A 95 10.60 -4.64 6.12
N PRO A 96 10.32 -5.68 6.92
CA PRO A 96 10.13 -5.54 8.36
C PRO A 96 11.43 -5.12 9.08
N GLN A 97 12.61 -5.48 8.57
CA GLN A 97 13.89 -5.12 9.20
C GLN A 97 14.19 -3.63 9.04
N CYS A 98 13.94 -3.09 7.84
CA CYS A 98 14.03 -1.65 7.58
C CYS A 98 13.05 -0.87 8.45
N VAL A 99 11.78 -1.28 8.48
CA VAL A 99 10.74 -0.60 9.28
C VAL A 99 11.10 -0.60 10.77
N ALA A 100 11.52 -1.74 11.32
CA ALA A 100 11.93 -1.84 12.72
C ALA A 100 13.15 -0.94 13.02
N SER A 101 14.13 -0.90 12.12
CA SER A 101 15.33 -0.07 12.28
C SER A 101 15.00 1.42 12.26
N VAL A 102 14.14 1.86 11.34
CA VAL A 102 13.65 3.24 11.28
C VAL A 102 12.92 3.62 12.56
N LEU A 103 11.97 2.80 13.03
CA LEU A 103 11.19 3.09 14.23
C LEU A 103 12.07 3.14 15.48
N ARG A 104 13.07 2.26 15.60
CA ARG A 104 14.03 2.28 16.70
C ARG A 104 14.90 3.54 16.67
N ILE A 105 15.41 3.93 15.50
CA ILE A 105 16.18 5.17 15.35
C ILE A 105 15.29 6.39 15.62
N ALA A 106 14.03 6.38 15.19
CA ALA A 106 13.08 7.45 15.47
C ALA A 106 12.81 7.62 16.97
N ASP A 107 12.74 6.53 17.72
CA ASP A 107 12.63 6.54 19.18
C ASP A 107 13.88 7.14 19.83
N GLU A 108 15.07 6.71 19.39
CA GLU A 108 16.36 7.24 19.86
C GLU A 108 16.55 8.74 19.54
N LEU A 109 16.10 9.17 18.35
CA LEU A 109 16.22 10.54 17.87
C LEU A 109 15.05 11.44 18.28
N GLY A 110 14.03 10.93 18.96
CA GLY A 110 12.82 11.69 19.32
C GLY A 110 13.09 13.09 19.89
N PRO A 111 14.07 13.28 20.82
CA PRO A 111 14.42 14.60 21.33
C PRO A 111 15.10 15.55 20.32
N ALA A 112 15.71 15.01 19.27
CA ALA A 112 16.48 15.76 18.27
C ALA A 112 15.66 16.08 17.00
N LEU A 113 14.54 15.40 16.79
CA LEU A 113 13.64 15.65 15.66
C LEU A 113 12.59 16.71 16.03
N PRO A 114 12.09 17.49 15.05
CA PRO A 114 10.90 18.32 15.24
C PRO A 114 9.76 17.46 15.79
N ALA A 115 8.82 18.07 16.53
CA ALA A 115 7.63 17.38 17.03
C ALA A 115 6.86 16.74 15.85
N THR A 116 7.12 15.45 15.63
CA THR A 116 6.71 14.70 14.46
C THR A 116 5.85 13.53 14.90
N HIS A 117 4.72 13.36 14.22
CA HIS A 117 3.83 12.23 14.49
C HIS A 117 4.13 11.10 13.52
N TRP A 118 4.59 9.98 14.05
CA TRP A 118 4.84 8.79 13.26
C TRP A 118 3.53 8.04 13.02
N ILE A 119 3.25 7.73 11.76
CA ILE A 119 2.04 7.04 11.35
C ILE A 119 2.45 5.91 10.41
N MET A 120 2.02 4.69 10.71
CA MET A 120 2.19 3.57 9.80
C MET A 120 1.29 3.76 8.60
N GLY A 121 1.88 3.71 7.41
CA GLY A 121 1.19 3.89 6.15
C GLY A 121 0.47 2.64 5.66
N ASN A 122 0.92 1.46 6.10
CA ASN A 122 0.30 0.17 5.78
C ASN A 122 -0.38 -0.45 7.01
N PRO A 123 -1.48 -1.21 6.82
CA PRO A 123 -2.04 -2.00 7.89
C PRO A 123 -1.03 -3.07 8.33
N LEU A 124 -1.00 -3.31 9.63
CA LEU A 124 -0.11 -4.29 10.26
C LEU A 124 -0.90 -5.52 10.72
N SER A 125 -0.30 -6.70 10.68
CA SER A 125 -0.93 -7.87 11.27
C SER A 125 -1.01 -7.73 12.80
N PRO A 126 -1.92 -8.46 13.49
CA PRO A 126 -1.98 -8.44 14.95
C PRO A 126 -0.64 -8.80 15.61
N ASP A 127 0.07 -9.78 15.06
CA ASP A 127 1.39 -10.19 15.55
C ASP A 127 2.44 -9.09 15.32
N ALA A 128 2.40 -8.45 14.15
CA ALA A 128 3.28 -7.33 13.84
C ALA A 128 3.02 -6.17 14.81
N LEU A 129 1.76 -5.79 15.07
CA LEU A 129 1.41 -4.75 16.06
C LEU A 129 1.88 -5.07 17.48
N GLN A 130 1.81 -6.33 17.90
CA GLN A 130 2.31 -6.75 19.22
C GLN A 130 3.83 -6.69 19.32
N SER A 131 4.52 -6.97 18.21
CA SER A 131 5.99 -6.97 18.13
C SER A 131 6.60 -5.61 17.78
N ILE A 132 5.81 -4.71 17.17
CA ILE A 132 6.26 -3.41 16.71
C ILE A 132 6.42 -2.51 17.93
N GLY A 133 7.68 -2.42 18.37
CA GLY A 133 8.17 -1.29 19.12
C GLY A 133 8.29 -0.06 18.23
N GLY A 134 8.24 1.12 18.82
CA GLY A 134 8.38 2.37 18.09
C GLY A 134 8.32 3.58 19.01
N PRO A 135 8.49 4.78 18.45
CA PRO A 135 8.50 6.00 19.23
C PRO A 135 7.17 6.19 19.94
N PRO A 136 7.16 6.83 21.12
CA PRO A 136 5.94 7.14 21.84
C PRO A 136 4.99 7.95 20.96
N GLY A 137 3.74 7.50 20.85
CA GLY A 137 2.73 8.14 20.00
C GLY A 137 2.70 7.68 18.54
N LEU A 138 3.44 6.62 18.18
CA LEU A 138 3.28 5.93 16.89
C LEU A 138 1.81 5.52 16.67
N LEU A 139 1.21 6.02 15.59
CA LEU A 139 -0.11 5.59 15.15
C LEU A 139 0.02 4.44 14.17
N ALA A 140 -0.59 3.32 14.54
CA ALA A 140 -0.63 2.13 13.72
C ALA A 140 -2.05 1.56 13.70
N TYR A 141 -2.42 0.92 12.58
CA TYR A 141 -3.72 0.29 12.43
C TYR A 141 -3.55 -1.17 11.97
N GLY A 142 -4.44 -2.02 12.48
CA GLY A 142 -4.38 -3.45 12.24
C GLY A 142 -5.17 -3.87 11.01
N GLU A 143 -4.69 -4.92 10.34
CA GLU A 143 -5.55 -5.75 9.50
C GLU A 143 -6.61 -6.40 10.39
N VAL A 144 -7.84 -5.90 10.33
CA VAL A 144 -8.98 -6.50 11.02
C VAL A 144 -9.76 -7.44 10.10
N GLU A 145 -10.36 -8.47 10.69
CA GLU A 145 -11.30 -9.38 10.03
C GLU A 145 -10.79 -10.12 8.76
N ARG A 146 -9.50 -10.44 8.67
CA ARG A 146 -8.99 -11.23 7.55
C ARG A 146 -9.75 -12.57 7.47
N LYS A 147 -10.55 -12.73 6.43
CA LYS A 147 -11.38 -13.93 6.27
C LYS A 147 -10.47 -15.13 5.94
N PRO A 148 -10.80 -16.34 6.41
CA PRO A 148 -10.08 -17.54 5.97
C PRO A 148 -10.08 -17.70 4.45
N LEU A 149 -9.04 -18.30 3.88
CA LEU A 149 -8.85 -18.45 2.42
C LEU A 149 -10.10 -18.97 1.69
N GLN A 150 -10.85 -19.88 2.33
CA GLN A 150 -12.09 -20.45 1.79
C GLN A 150 -13.15 -19.41 1.41
N PHE A 151 -13.21 -18.27 2.11
CA PHE A 151 -14.15 -17.19 1.79
C PHE A 151 -13.75 -16.52 0.47
N TYR A 152 -12.47 -16.18 0.31
CA TYR A 152 -11.98 -15.60 -0.95
C TYR A 152 -12.15 -16.55 -2.13
N ILE A 153 -11.90 -17.86 -1.94
CA ILE A 153 -12.13 -18.86 -2.98
C ILE A 153 -13.61 -18.90 -3.36
N ARG A 154 -14.50 -18.96 -2.37
CA ARG A 154 -15.95 -19.01 -2.59
C ARG A 154 -16.44 -17.75 -3.32
N ASP A 155 -16.04 -16.58 -2.87
CA ASP A 155 -16.44 -15.31 -3.47
C ASP A 155 -15.89 -15.17 -4.89
N SER A 156 -14.64 -15.58 -5.14
CA SER A 156 -14.04 -15.58 -6.48
C SER A 156 -14.81 -16.50 -7.42
N LEU A 157 -15.14 -17.73 -6.99
CA LEU A 157 -15.93 -18.66 -7.80
C LEU A 157 -17.35 -18.16 -8.04
N GLN A 158 -17.98 -17.51 -7.05
CA GLN A 158 -19.29 -16.90 -7.23
C GLN A 158 -19.24 -15.73 -8.21
N LEU A 159 -18.22 -14.87 -8.12
CA LEU A 159 -18.03 -13.74 -9.02
C LEU A 159 -17.83 -14.22 -10.46
N LEU A 160 -16.91 -15.17 -10.67
CA LEU A 160 -16.66 -15.79 -11.97
C LEU A 160 -17.91 -16.48 -12.52
N GLY A 161 -18.60 -17.28 -11.69
CA GLY A 161 -19.82 -17.97 -12.08
C GLY A 161 -20.93 -17.01 -12.50
N ARG A 162 -21.12 -15.91 -11.76
CA ARG A 162 -22.09 -14.85 -12.12
C ARG A 162 -21.72 -14.18 -13.44
N ALA A 163 -20.45 -13.82 -13.63
CA ALA A 163 -19.98 -13.19 -14.86
C ALA A 163 -20.17 -14.10 -16.08
N VAL A 164 -19.76 -15.37 -15.99
CA VAL A 164 -19.94 -16.35 -17.08
C VAL A 164 -21.41 -16.62 -17.36
N THR A 165 -22.24 -16.73 -16.32
CA THR A 165 -23.70 -16.91 -16.50
C THR A 165 -24.33 -15.72 -17.21
N ALA A 166 -23.97 -14.49 -16.83
CA ALA A 166 -24.46 -13.27 -17.47
C ALA A 166 -24.02 -13.19 -18.94
N ALA A 167 -22.76 -13.51 -19.25
CA ALA A 167 -22.25 -13.56 -20.61
C ALA A 167 -22.95 -14.65 -21.46
N THR A 168 -23.20 -15.82 -20.86
CA THR A 168 -23.90 -16.94 -21.49
C THR A 168 -25.35 -16.58 -21.84
N ALA A 169 -26.03 -15.80 -21.00
CA ALA A 169 -27.40 -15.36 -21.29
C ALA A 169 -27.49 -14.48 -22.55
N LEU A 170 -26.42 -13.76 -22.90
CA LEU A 170 -26.35 -12.89 -24.09
C LEU A 170 -25.86 -13.63 -25.33
N ARG A 171 -24.74 -14.36 -25.20
CA ARG A 171 -24.09 -15.09 -26.30
C ARG A 171 -23.62 -16.45 -25.80
N PRO A 172 -24.52 -17.44 -25.66
CA PRO A 172 -24.15 -18.77 -25.20
C PRO A 172 -23.18 -19.45 -26.19
N ASP A 173 -23.35 -19.13 -27.47
CA ASP A 173 -22.53 -19.60 -28.57
C ASP A 173 -21.08 -19.09 -28.52
N LEU A 174 -20.78 -18.04 -27.77
CA LEU A 174 -19.40 -17.55 -27.54
C LEU A 174 -18.92 -17.80 -26.12
N ALA A 175 -19.79 -17.77 -25.12
CA ALA A 175 -19.41 -17.92 -23.71
C ALA A 175 -19.09 -19.38 -23.33
N LEU A 176 -19.75 -20.35 -23.97
CA LEU A 176 -19.65 -21.78 -23.63
C LEU A 176 -18.80 -22.59 -24.61
N ILE A 177 -18.12 -21.97 -25.58
CA ILE A 177 -17.27 -22.74 -26.49
C ILE A 177 -16.10 -23.30 -25.69
N GLN A 178 -15.94 -24.61 -25.70
CA GLN A 178 -14.72 -25.27 -25.25
C GLN A 178 -13.65 -25.17 -26.35
N ASN A 179 -13.09 -23.97 -26.53
CA ASN A 179 -11.93 -23.82 -27.40
C ASN A 179 -10.67 -24.15 -26.60
N MET A 180 -10.03 -25.26 -26.95
CA MET A 180 -8.66 -25.58 -26.55
C MET A 180 -7.73 -24.60 -27.27
N VAL A 181 -7.51 -23.43 -26.68
CA VAL A 181 -6.54 -22.45 -27.20
C VAL A 181 -5.15 -22.82 -26.69
N ASN A 182 -4.20 -22.93 -27.61
CA ASN A 182 -2.80 -23.12 -27.29
C ASN A 182 -2.12 -21.74 -27.17
N CYS A 183 -1.43 -21.48 -26.05
CA CYS A 183 -0.69 -20.23 -25.86
C CYS A 183 0.46 -20.03 -26.88
N TYR A 184 0.87 -21.08 -27.60
CA TYR A 184 1.87 -21.01 -28.66
C TYR A 184 1.29 -20.76 -30.06
N ASP A 185 -0.03 -20.85 -30.24
CA ASP A 185 -0.64 -20.62 -31.54
C ASP A 185 -0.72 -19.12 -31.82
N LYS A 186 -0.35 -18.73 -33.05
CA LYS A 186 -0.45 -17.34 -33.49
C LYS A 186 -1.91 -17.03 -33.81
N PRO A 187 -2.47 -15.93 -33.27
CA PRO A 187 -3.87 -15.60 -33.48
C PRO A 187 -4.14 -15.40 -34.98
N ASN A 188 -5.02 -16.22 -35.55
CA ASN A 188 -5.38 -16.15 -36.94
C ASN A 188 -6.55 -15.17 -37.12
N LYS A 189 -6.45 -14.21 -38.04
CA LYS A 189 -7.49 -13.16 -38.24
C LYS A 189 -8.84 -13.72 -38.70
N HIS A 190 -8.89 -14.97 -39.13
CA HIS A 190 -10.08 -15.65 -39.64
C HIS A 190 -10.71 -16.59 -38.60
N GLU A 191 -10.13 -16.73 -37.40
CA GLU A 191 -10.70 -17.55 -36.34
C GLU A 191 -11.85 -16.82 -35.64
N LEU A 192 -12.89 -17.59 -35.32
CA LEU A 192 -14.00 -17.13 -34.47
C LEU A 192 -13.44 -16.70 -33.11
N LEU A 193 -14.04 -15.65 -32.52
CA LEU A 193 -13.71 -15.19 -31.16
C LEU A 193 -13.79 -16.37 -30.17
N SER A 194 -12.73 -16.60 -29.41
CA SER A 194 -12.75 -17.61 -28.36
C SER A 194 -13.54 -17.14 -27.14
N SER A 195 -14.03 -18.09 -26.33
CA SER A 195 -14.71 -17.78 -25.07
C SER A 195 -13.86 -16.92 -24.15
N GLY A 196 -12.56 -17.17 -24.08
CA GLY A 196 -11.62 -16.35 -23.31
C GLY A 196 -11.58 -14.90 -23.81
N GLN A 197 -11.52 -14.68 -25.12
CA GLN A 197 -11.52 -13.34 -25.72
C GLN A 197 -12.86 -12.61 -25.55
N TYR A 198 -13.97 -13.35 -25.57
CA TYR A 198 -15.30 -12.79 -25.33
C TYR A 198 -15.51 -12.40 -23.87
N LEU A 199 -15.08 -13.25 -22.93
CA LEU A 199 -15.24 -13.04 -21.48
C LEU A 199 -14.26 -12.03 -20.87
N ALA A 200 -13.13 -11.76 -21.54
CA ALA A 200 -12.12 -10.81 -21.06
C ALA A 200 -12.42 -9.34 -21.40
N ARG A 201 -13.56 -9.04 -22.05
CA ARG A 201 -14.00 -7.69 -22.42
C ARG A 201 -15.03 -7.18 -21.44
#